data_AF-A0A9D4EL08-F1
#
_entry.id   AF-A0A9D4EL08-F1
#
_cell.length_a   1.000
_cell.length_b   1.000
_cell.length_c   1.000
_cell.angle_alpha   90.00
_cell.angle_beta   90.00
_cell.angle_gamma   90.00
#
_symmetry.space_group_name_H-M   'P 1'
#
loop_
_entity.id
_entity.type
_entity.pdbx_description
1 polymer ?
#
loop_
_entity_poly.entity_id
_entity_poly.type
_entity_poly.pdbx_seq_one_letter_code
_entity_poly.pdbx_strand_id
1 'polypeptide(L)' 'MTANVGNHYDVIVIGAGISSLATLKCLLEAGLTAVVIERTDGVGGLWTFRENDYGVMRFTHM' A
#
# COMPACT_ATOMS: atom_id res chain seq x y z
N MET A 1 32.22 4.39 13.30
CA MET A 1 31.76 4.15 11.91
C MET A 1 30.40 3.48 11.99
N THR A 2 29.33 4.26 12.15
CA THR A 2 27.96 3.73 12.13
C THR A 2 27.51 3.71 10.68
N ALA A 3 27.53 2.52 10.06
CA ALA A 3 26.91 2.36 8.75
C ALA A 3 25.43 2.70 8.89
N ASN A 4 24.95 3.71 8.16
CA ASN A 4 23.52 3.88 7.90
C ASN A 4 23.10 2.68 7.06
N VAL A 5 22.72 1.59 7.70
CA VAL A 5 22.06 0.47 7.03
C VAL A 5 20.65 0.94 6.73
N GLY A 6 20.47 1.65 5.61
CA GLY A 6 19.14 1.87 5.07
C GLY A 6 18.48 0.52 4.85
N ASN A 7 17.19 0.39 5.17
CA ASN A 7 16.46 -0.84 4.89
C ASN A 7 16.57 -1.15 3.39
N HIS A 8 17.17 -2.30 3.07
CA HIS A 8 17.15 -2.84 1.72
C HIS A 8 15.79 -3.51 1.50
N TYR A 9 15.11 -3.12 0.43
CA TYR A 9 13.87 -3.74 -0.01
C TYR A 9 14.06 -4.26 -1.43
N ASP A 10 13.73 -5.52 -1.68
CA ASP A 10 13.77 -6.13 -3.00
C ASP A 10 12.70 -5.54 -3.92
N VAL A 11 11.56 -5.12 -3.35
CA VAL A 11 10.42 -4.55 -4.10
C VAL A 11 9.80 -3.37 -3.36
N ILE A 12 9.47 -2.32 -4.11
CA ILE A 12 8.65 -1.20 -3.64
C ILE A 12 7.33 -1.23 -4.41
N VAL A 13 6.22 -1.30 -3.67
CA VAL A 13 4.85 -1.29 -4.21
C VAL A 13 4.26 0.10 -4.00
N ILE A 14 3.71 0.70 -5.06
CA ILE A 14 3.17 2.07 -5.01
C ILE A 14 1.64 2.02 -4.92
N GLY A 15 1.10 2.71 -3.92
CA GLY A 15 -0.31 2.69 -3.55
C GLY A 15 -0.61 1.59 -2.53
N ALA A 16 -1.53 1.85 -1.59
CA ALA A 16 -2.03 0.89 -0.60
C ALA A 16 -3.50 0.52 -0.83
N GLY A 17 -3.90 0.32 -2.07
CA GLY A 17 -5.20 -0.27 -2.44
C GLY A 17 -5.25 -1.79 -2.28
N ILE A 18 -6.39 -2.40 -2.63
CA ILE A 18 -6.57 -3.85 -2.50
C ILE A 18 -5.57 -4.67 -3.33
N SER A 19 -5.28 -4.23 -4.56
CA SER A 19 -4.33 -4.91 -5.45
C SER A 19 -2.91 -4.91 -4.87
N SER A 20 -2.44 -3.76 -4.40
CA SER A 20 -1.12 -3.61 -3.79
C SER A 20 -0.96 -4.39 -2.49
N LEU A 21 -2.00 -4.50 -1.66
CA LEU A 21 -1.96 -5.32 -0.45
C LEU A 21 -1.87 -6.81 -0.79
N ALA A 22 -2.62 -7.25 -1.81
CA ALA A 22 -2.52 -8.62 -2.32
C ALA A 22 -1.13 -8.91 -2.90
N THR A 23 -0.57 -7.97 -3.68
CA THR A 23 0.80 -8.07 -4.19
C THR A 23 1.82 -8.16 -3.06
N LEU A 24 1.75 -7.26 -2.06
CA LEU A 24 2.65 -7.28 -0.91
C LEU A 24 2.60 -8.63 -0.19
N LYS A 25 1.40 -9.16 0.06
CA LYS A 25 1.20 -10.47 0.69
C LYS A 25 1.90 -11.59 -0.09
N CYS A 26 1.71 -11.64 -1.41
CA CYS A 26 2.39 -12.63 -2.27
C CYS A 26 3.92 -12.47 -2.28
N LEU A 27 4.43 -11.24 -2.28
CA LEU A 27 5.88 -10.98 -2.24
C LEU A 27 6.51 -11.47 -0.94
N LEU A 28 5.85 -11.19 0.18
CA LEU A 28 6.29 -11.67 1.50
C LEU A 28 6.23 -13.20 1.59
N GLU A 29 5.20 -13.84 1.05
CA GLU A 29 5.10 -15.31 0.96
C GLU A 29 6.18 -15.93 0.06
N ALA A 30 6.66 -15.19 -0.94
CA ALA A 30 7.78 -15.59 -1.80
C ALA A 30 9.15 -15.38 -1.14
N GLY A 31 9.21 -14.86 0.09
CA GLY A 31 10.45 -14.61 0.83
C GLY A 31 11.17 -13.31 0.43
N LEU A 32 10.51 -12.41 -0.30
CA LEU A 32 11.07 -11.12 -0.70
C LEU A 32 10.82 -10.06 0.38
N THR A 33 11.77 -9.15 0.54
CA THR A 33 11.58 -7.95 1.35
C THR A 33 10.87 -6.89 0.51
N ALA A 34 9.71 -6.42 0.98
CA ALA A 34 8.92 -5.45 0.23
C ALA A 34 8.30 -4.39 1.14
N VAL A 35 8.12 -3.20 0.58
CA VAL A 35 7.46 -2.08 1.26
C VAL A 35 6.39 -1.46 0.35
N VAL A 36 5.26 -1.10 0.96
CA VAL A 36 4.21 -0.32 0.28
C VAL A 36 4.38 1.15 0.65
N ILE A 37 4.33 2.02 -0.35
CA ILE A 37 4.30 3.47 -0.17
C ILE A 37 2.95 3.97 -0.66
N GLU A 38 2.24 4.66 0.23
CA GLU A 38 0.96 5.29 -0.04
C GLU A 38 1.09 6.80 0.19
N ARG A 39 0.47 7.58 -0.70
CA ARG A 39 0.48 9.04 -0.62
C ARG A 39 -0.40 9.55 0.51
N THR A 40 -1.51 8.86 0.75
CA THR A 40 -2.47 9.20 1.80
C THR A 40 -2.02 8.65 3.16
N ASP A 41 -2.74 9.06 4.20
CA ASP A 41 -2.53 8.66 5.59
C ASP A 41 -3.12 7.29 5.95
N GLY A 42 -3.75 6.59 4.99
CA GLY A 42 -4.50 5.37 5.25
C GLY A 42 -4.39 4.32 4.16
N VAL A 43 -4.46 3.05 4.58
CA VAL A 43 -4.53 1.89 3.68
C VAL A 43 -5.97 1.59 3.26
N GLY A 44 -6.14 0.96 2.10
CA GLY A 44 -7.44 0.57 1.54
C GLY A 44 -7.76 1.23 0.18
N GLY A 45 -6.98 2.22 -0.26
CA GLY A 45 -7.19 2.92 -1.52
C GLY A 45 -8.57 3.57 -1.59
N LEU A 46 -9.38 3.21 -2.58
CA LEU A 46 -10.74 3.73 -2.76
C LEU A 46 -11.76 3.25 -1.71
N TRP A 47 -11.42 2.20 -0.95
CA TRP A 47 -12.26 1.66 0.13
C TRP A 47 -12.07 2.41 1.45
N THR A 48 -10.98 3.16 1.58
CA THR A 48 -10.77 4.04 2.74
C THR A 48 -11.75 5.19 2.65
N PHE A 49 -12.68 5.28 3.60
CA PHE A 49 -13.63 6.38 3.64
C PHE A 49 -12.90 7.71 3.91
N ARG A 50 -13.15 8.70 3.06
CA ARG A 50 -12.66 10.06 3.21
C ARG A 50 -13.78 11.01 2.78
N GLU A 51 -14.12 11.95 3.66
CA GLU A 51 -15.32 12.80 3.52
C GLU A 51 -15.34 13.62 2.22
N ASN A 52 -14.17 14.11 1.80
CA ASN A 52 -14.01 14.97 0.61
C ASN A 52 -13.19 14.31 -0.53
N ASP A 53 -13.20 12.97 -0.63
CA ASP A 53 -12.42 12.26 -1.64
C ASP A 53 -13.28 11.41 -2.59
N TYR A 54 -12.68 11.03 -3.71
CA TYR A 54 -13.22 10.07 -4.65
C TYR A 54 -12.99 8.66 -4.10
N GLY A 55 -14.05 8.02 -3.62
CA GLY A 55 -14.03 6.64 -3.12
C GLY A 55 -15.16 5.80 -3.71
N VAL A 56 -15.13 4.49 -3.48
CA VAL A 56 -16.17 3.56 -3.95
C VAL A 56 -17.58 4.00 -3.53
N MET A 57 -17.71 4.63 -2.37
CA MET A 57 -18.95 5.16 -1.80
C MET A 57 -19.63 6.23 -2.68
N ARG A 58 -18.88 6.93 -3.56
CA ARG A 58 -19.44 7.93 -4.49
C ARG A 58 -20.13 7.27 -5.70
N PHE A 59 -19.73 6.07 -6.06
CA PHE A 59 -20.21 5.38 -7.27
C PHE A 59 -21.23 4.30 -6.94
N THR A 60 -21.12 3.68 -5.76
CA THR A 60 -22.06 2.66 -5.30
C THR A 60 -23.24 3.32 -4.59
N HIS A 61 -24.28 3.67 -5.35
CA HIS A 61 -25.61 3.94 -4.81
C HIS A 61 -26.26 2.57 -4.55
N MET A 62 -26.20 2.09 -3.31
CA MET A 62 -27.01 0.94 -2.88
C MET A 62 -28.44 1.38 -2.59
#